data_AF-A0A9E7JYP2-F1
#
_entry.id   AF-A0A9E7JYP2-F1
#
_cell.length_a   1.000
_cell.length_b   1.000
_cell.length_c   1.000
_cell.angle_alpha   90.00
_cell.angle_beta   90.00
_cell.angle_gamma   90.00
#
_symmetry.space_group_name_H-M   'P 1'
#
loop_
_entity.id
_entity.type
_entity.pdbx_description
1 polymer ?
#
loop_
_entity_poly.entity_id
_entity_poly.type
_entity_poly.pdbx_seq_one_letter_code
_entity_poly.pdbx_strand_id
1 'polypeptide(L)'
;MDSQVLIALALSLVGGFSTSIGGLFVVLNHAPDLKMLGILQGFAAGLMLSISFFDLAHNALNTLGFLKGNVWFFVGALFFASIVNFIPEPSFVSRNEEKEDDGSTKDMIRKHQHQILFSGIITAVGISLHNFPEGMAVFLGSMKGLRVGVNLALAIALHNIPEGIAVALPVYFATRSKWQAFKLATLSGFAEPLGVIFVAYLFPSSLSPEILEGLLGSGHKQAVQAVFVGMALMSASLYFLEISLPEEMSM
;
A
#
# COMPACT_ATOMS: atom_id res chain seq x y z
N MET A 1 6.03 25.22 11.60
CA MET A 1 6.11 23.81 11.17
C MET A 1 4.73 23.15 11.16
N ASP A 2 3.82 23.58 12.04
CA ASP A 2 2.40 23.17 12.02
C ASP A 2 1.75 23.30 10.64
N SER A 3 2.06 24.36 9.89
CA SER A 3 1.56 24.54 8.52
C SER A 3 2.03 23.46 7.54
N GLN A 4 3.28 22.97 7.64
CA GLN A 4 3.80 21.92 6.78
C GLN A 4 3.23 20.54 7.13
N VAL A 5 3.08 20.26 8.43
CA VAL A 5 2.42 19.03 8.90
C VAL A 5 0.96 19.02 8.44
N LEU A 6 0.24 20.13 8.56
CA LEU A 6 -1.14 20.26 8.09
C LEU A 6 -1.26 20.10 6.57
N ILE A 7 -0.33 20.66 5.79
CA ILE A 7 -0.28 20.46 4.34
C ILE A 7 -0.05 18.99 4.02
N ALA A 8 0.94 18.34 4.65
CA ALA A 8 1.23 16.92 4.43
C ALA A 8 0.02 16.04 4.80
N LEU A 9 -0.66 16.33 5.92
CA LEU A 9 -1.88 15.64 6.33
C LEU A 9 -2.99 15.82 5.30
N ALA A 10 -3.23 17.04 4.83
CA ALA A 10 -4.24 17.32 3.81
C ALA A 10 -3.94 16.56 2.51
N LEU A 11 -2.67 16.54 2.08
CA LEU A 11 -2.23 15.80 0.90
C LEU A 11 -2.36 14.28 1.07
N SER A 12 -2.01 13.73 2.24
CA SER A 12 -2.19 12.30 2.53
C SER A 12 -3.66 11.90 2.68
N LEU A 13 -4.53 12.82 3.08
CA LEU A 13 -5.97 12.58 3.09
C LEU A 13 -6.52 12.51 1.67
N VAL A 14 -5.97 13.28 0.73
CA VAL A 14 -6.33 13.16 -0.69
C VAL A 14 -5.96 11.77 -1.21
N GLY A 15 -4.76 11.28 -0.93
CA GLY A 15 -4.35 9.92 -1.32
C GLY A 15 -5.18 8.83 -0.62
N GLY A 16 -5.37 8.91 0.70
CA GLY A 16 -6.18 7.94 1.44
C GLY A 16 -7.66 7.91 1.05
N PHE A 17 -8.23 9.07 0.69
CA PHE A 17 -9.59 9.12 0.15
C PHE A 17 -9.67 8.58 -1.28
N SER A 18 -8.58 8.58 -2.07
CA SER A 18 -8.57 7.88 -3.35
C SER A 18 -8.77 6.37 -3.21
N THR A 19 -8.22 5.74 -2.16
CA THR A 19 -8.55 4.33 -1.83
C THR A 19 -10.04 4.15 -1.54
N SER A 20 -10.64 5.11 -0.83
CA SER A 20 -12.08 5.12 -0.57
C SER A 20 -12.90 5.29 -1.86
N ILE A 21 -12.44 6.13 -2.80
CA ILE A 21 -13.07 6.32 -4.11
C ILE A 21 -13.03 5.01 -4.91
N GLY A 22 -11.91 4.29 -4.89
CA GLY A 22 -11.80 2.95 -5.48
C GLY A 22 -12.83 1.98 -4.89
N GLY A 23 -12.95 1.92 -3.56
CA GLY A 23 -13.97 1.10 -2.90
C GLY A 23 -15.41 1.51 -3.23
N LEU A 24 -15.66 2.82 -3.32
CA LEU A 24 -16.96 3.37 -3.72
C LEU A 24 -17.32 3.00 -5.16
N PHE A 25 -16.34 2.98 -6.06
CA PHE A 25 -16.53 2.57 -7.45
C PHE A 25 -17.11 1.15 -7.55
N VAL A 26 -16.59 0.21 -6.76
CA VAL A 26 -17.10 -1.18 -6.68
C VAL A 26 -18.54 -1.24 -6.14
N VAL A 27 -18.88 -0.33 -5.23
CA VAL A 27 -20.20 -0.29 -4.57
C VAL A 27 -21.29 0.31 -5.46
N LEU A 28 -20.93 1.31 -6.27
CA LEU A 28 -21.87 2.05 -7.10
C LEU A 28 -22.03 1.45 -8.51
N ASN A 29 -20.98 0.84 -9.04
CA ASN A 29 -20.97 0.30 -10.40
C ASN A 29 -21.03 -1.22 -10.41
N HIS A 30 -21.12 -1.79 -11.62
CA HIS A 30 -20.82 -3.21 -11.78
C HIS A 30 -19.35 -3.44 -11.43
N ALA A 31 -19.11 -4.51 -10.67
CA ALA A 31 -17.78 -4.97 -10.34
C ALA A 31 -16.91 -5.02 -11.62
N PRO A 32 -15.71 -4.40 -11.62
CA PRO A 32 -14.79 -4.48 -12.75
C PRO A 32 -14.52 -5.94 -13.11
N ASP A 33 -14.41 -6.22 -14.41
CA ASP A 33 -13.87 -7.49 -14.86
C ASP A 33 -12.35 -7.55 -14.63
N LEU A 34 -11.79 -8.74 -14.78
CA LEU A 34 -10.41 -9.05 -14.44
C LEU A 34 -9.43 -8.36 -15.36
N LYS A 35 -9.83 -8.18 -16.61
CA LYS A 35 -9.05 -7.46 -17.61
C LYS A 35 -8.94 -5.99 -17.24
N MET A 36 -10.05 -5.35 -16.87
CA MET A 36 -10.04 -3.96 -16.41
C MET A 36 -9.26 -3.80 -15.12
N LEU A 37 -9.40 -4.74 -14.17
CA LEU A 37 -8.60 -4.75 -12.95
C LEU A 37 -7.10 -4.85 -13.25
N GLY A 38 -6.69 -5.77 -14.12
CA GLY A 38 -5.29 -5.92 -14.53
C GLY A 38 -4.72 -4.68 -15.22
N ILE A 39 -5.51 -4.00 -16.07
CA ILE A 39 -5.10 -2.74 -16.70
C ILE A 39 -4.93 -1.63 -15.65
N LEU A 40 -5.87 -1.51 -14.71
CA LEU A 40 -5.80 -0.54 -13.61
C LEU A 40 -4.58 -0.79 -12.71
N GLN A 41 -4.32 -2.05 -12.36
CA GLN A 41 -3.16 -2.45 -11.55
C GLN A 41 -1.84 -2.25 -12.31
N GLY A 42 -1.78 -2.55 -13.61
CA GLY A 42 -0.60 -2.28 -14.44
C GLY A 42 -0.29 -0.79 -14.56
N PHE A 43 -1.32 0.05 -14.70
CA PHE A 43 -1.17 1.51 -14.63
C PHE A 43 -0.65 1.97 -13.26
N ALA A 44 -1.23 1.44 -12.19
CA ALA A 44 -0.85 1.73 -10.81
C ALA A 44 0.64 1.35 -10.56
N ALA A 45 1.06 0.16 -10.95
CA ALA A 45 2.44 -0.31 -10.85
C ALA A 45 3.41 0.55 -11.68
N GLY A 46 3.01 0.95 -12.89
CA GLY A 46 3.79 1.86 -13.73
C GLY A 46 4.02 3.23 -13.07
N LEU A 47 2.99 3.81 -12.45
CA LEU A 47 3.12 5.05 -11.67
C LEU A 47 4.10 4.88 -10.51
N MET A 48 4.00 3.80 -9.74
CA MET A 48 4.87 3.58 -8.59
C MET A 48 6.32 3.30 -8.98
N LEU A 49 6.57 2.58 -10.08
CA LEU A 49 7.91 2.44 -10.64
C LEU A 49 8.48 3.80 -11.07
N SER A 50 7.68 4.63 -11.73
CA SER A 50 8.09 5.98 -12.15
C SER A 50 8.51 6.84 -10.97
N ILE A 51 7.68 6.92 -9.91
CA ILE A 51 7.99 7.69 -8.69
C ILE A 51 9.22 7.12 -8.00
N SER A 52 9.31 5.80 -7.88
CA SER A 52 10.42 5.11 -7.20
C SER A 52 11.76 5.39 -7.87
N PHE A 53 11.85 5.32 -9.20
CA PHE A 53 13.11 5.53 -9.91
C PHE A 53 13.43 7.01 -10.15
N PHE A 54 12.47 7.79 -10.63
CA PHE A 54 12.74 9.18 -11.03
C PHE A 54 12.77 10.16 -9.86
N ASP A 55 12.08 9.86 -8.77
CA ASP A 55 12.06 10.75 -7.60
C ASP A 55 12.81 10.13 -6.42
N LEU A 56 12.36 9.00 -5.88
CA LEU A 56 12.90 8.46 -4.62
C LEU A 56 14.35 7.99 -4.77
N ALA A 57 14.65 7.15 -5.77
CA ALA A 57 15.98 6.62 -6.02
C ALA A 57 16.95 7.73 -6.44
N HIS A 58 16.52 8.61 -7.36
CA HIS A 58 17.32 9.77 -7.76
C HIS A 58 17.72 10.64 -6.57
N ASN A 59 16.75 10.99 -5.71
CA ASN A 59 17.00 11.76 -4.50
C ASN A 59 17.89 11.01 -3.49
N ALA A 60 17.66 9.71 -3.29
CA ALA A 60 18.45 8.90 -2.37
C ALA A 60 19.92 8.82 -2.81
N LEU A 61 20.18 8.63 -4.12
CA LEU A 61 21.53 8.61 -4.68
C LEU A 61 22.22 9.97 -4.56
N ASN A 62 21.51 11.07 -4.82
CA ASN A 62 22.05 12.42 -4.66
C ASN A 62 22.37 12.76 -3.20
N THR A 63 21.60 12.22 -2.24
CA THR A 63 21.75 12.53 -0.81
C THR A 63 22.78 11.63 -0.11
N LEU A 64 22.76 10.33 -0.40
CA LEU A 64 23.61 9.33 0.26
C LEU A 64 24.90 9.03 -0.50
N GLY A 65 24.96 9.37 -1.79
CA GLY A 65 25.99 8.93 -2.73
C GLY A 65 25.69 7.55 -3.30
N PHE A 66 26.22 7.29 -4.50
CA PHE A 66 25.91 6.10 -5.31
C PHE A 66 26.07 4.78 -4.54
N LEU A 67 27.21 4.58 -3.86
CA LEU A 67 27.49 3.33 -3.16
C LEU A 67 26.52 3.07 -1.99
N LYS A 68 26.32 4.06 -1.12
CA LYS A 68 25.44 3.91 0.05
C LYS A 68 23.97 3.78 -0.34
N GLY A 69 23.53 4.54 -1.34
CA GLY A 69 22.17 4.44 -1.87
C GLY A 69 21.85 3.04 -2.41
N ASN A 70 22.76 2.48 -3.22
CA ASN A 70 22.60 1.11 -3.74
C ASN A 70 22.64 0.05 -2.63
N VAL A 71 23.53 0.17 -1.63
CA VAL A 71 23.57 -0.76 -0.49
C VAL A 71 22.24 -0.77 0.25
N TRP A 72 21.68 0.40 0.58
CA TRP A 72 20.38 0.48 1.25
C TRP A 72 19.23 -0.04 0.40
N PHE A 73 19.28 0.17 -0.92
CA PHE A 73 18.33 -0.41 -1.87
C PHE A 73 18.34 -1.94 -1.84
N PHE A 74 19.51 -2.57 -1.98
CA PHE A 74 19.60 -4.03 -1.95
C PHE A 74 19.32 -4.62 -0.56
N VAL A 75 19.69 -3.93 0.52
CA VAL A 75 19.30 -4.34 1.89
C VAL A 75 17.78 -4.31 2.05
N GLY A 76 17.11 -3.26 1.59
CA GLY A 76 15.66 -3.16 1.58
C GLY A 76 15.01 -4.27 0.76
N ALA A 77 15.53 -4.54 -0.45
CA ALA A 77 15.04 -5.61 -1.32
C ALA A 77 15.22 -7.01 -0.71
N LEU A 78 16.37 -7.29 -0.08
CA LEU A 78 16.63 -8.57 0.58
C LEU A 78 15.79 -8.76 1.85
N PHE A 79 15.65 -7.71 2.65
CA PHE A 79 14.78 -7.70 3.82
C PHE A 79 13.33 -8.02 3.40
N PHE A 80 12.86 -7.38 2.32
CA PHE A 80 11.56 -7.69 1.75
C PHE A 80 11.45 -9.14 1.26
N ALA A 81 12.39 -9.61 0.44
CA ALA A 81 12.40 -10.99 -0.05
C ALA A 81 12.38 -12.01 1.10
N SER A 82 12.97 -11.66 2.26
CA SER A 82 12.92 -12.47 3.47
C SER A 82 11.53 -12.49 4.09
N ILE A 83 10.85 -11.34 4.22
CA ILE A 83 9.48 -11.25 4.76
C ILE A 83 8.50 -12.09 3.95
N VAL A 84 8.60 -12.03 2.62
CA VAL A 84 7.77 -12.80 1.68
C VAL A 84 7.79 -14.29 2.02
N ASN A 85 8.97 -14.85 2.29
CA ASN A 85 9.11 -16.28 2.60
C ASN A 85 8.46 -16.70 3.92
N PHE A 86 8.15 -15.77 4.83
CA PHE A 86 7.50 -16.06 6.11
C PHE A 86 5.97 -15.99 6.05
N ILE A 87 5.41 -15.44 4.97
CA ILE A 87 3.96 -15.29 4.82
C ILE A 87 3.46 -16.55 4.10
N PRO A 88 2.70 -17.43 4.78
CA PRO A 88 2.20 -18.64 4.16
C PRO A 88 1.28 -18.29 2.98
N GLU A 89 1.52 -18.91 1.84
CA GLU A 89 0.61 -18.87 0.70
C GLU A 89 -0.77 -19.39 1.15
N PRO A 90 -1.87 -18.65 0.95
CA PRO A 90 -3.19 -19.17 1.17
C PRO A 90 -3.39 -20.30 0.17
N SER A 91 -3.51 -21.52 0.71
CA SER A 91 -3.86 -22.70 -0.05
C SER A 91 -5.27 -22.52 -0.62
N PHE A 92 -5.36 -22.02 -1.86
CA PHE A 92 -6.57 -22.12 -2.65
C PHE A 92 -6.68 -23.56 -3.09
N VAL A 93 -7.69 -24.27 -2.56
CA VAL A 93 -8.04 -25.60 -3.05
C VAL A 93 -8.52 -25.40 -4.49
N SER A 94 -7.67 -25.74 -5.46
CA SER A 94 -8.09 -25.86 -6.86
C SER A 94 -9.34 -26.70 -6.90
N ARG A 95 -10.35 -26.20 -7.61
CA ARG A 95 -11.58 -26.94 -7.89
C ARG A 95 -11.30 -28.02 -8.94
N ASN A 96 -10.44 -28.97 -8.62
CA ASN A 96 -10.31 -30.21 -9.37
C ASN A 96 -11.11 -31.27 -8.63
N GLU A 97 -12.32 -31.48 -9.17
CA GLU A 97 -13.07 -32.74 -9.22
C GLU A 97 -13.04 -33.64 -7.99
N GLU A 98 -14.02 -33.51 -7.09
CA GLU A 98 -14.65 -34.70 -6.52
C GLU A 98 -16.17 -34.48 -6.44
N LYS A 99 -16.89 -35.24 -7.25
CA LYS A 99 -18.32 -35.51 -7.07
C LYS A 99 -18.45 -36.37 -5.82
N GLU A 100 -19.20 -35.92 -4.81
CA GLU A 100 -20.32 -36.66 -4.21
C GLU A 100 -20.83 -36.03 -2.89
N ASP A 101 -22.13 -36.23 -2.71
CA ASP A 101 -22.95 -36.16 -1.51
C ASP A 101 -23.68 -34.84 -1.13
N ASP A 102 -25.02 -34.97 -1.19
CA ASP A 102 -26.09 -33.98 -1.22
C ASP A 102 -26.34 -33.29 0.15
N GLY A 103 -25.48 -33.56 1.14
CA GLY A 103 -25.48 -32.90 2.44
C GLY A 103 -24.47 -31.75 2.60
N SER A 104 -23.44 -31.66 1.73
CA SER A 104 -22.23 -30.86 1.97
C SER A 104 -22.14 -29.54 1.20
N THR A 105 -23.05 -29.29 0.24
CA THR A 105 -22.99 -28.14 -0.68
C THR A 105 -23.02 -26.80 0.06
N LYS A 106 -23.82 -26.67 1.12
CA LYS A 106 -23.88 -25.43 1.93
C LYS A 106 -22.59 -25.17 2.70
N ASP A 107 -21.94 -26.22 3.21
CA ASP A 107 -20.68 -26.11 3.95
C ASP A 107 -19.50 -25.80 3.01
N MET A 108 -19.51 -26.34 1.79
CA MET A 108 -18.56 -25.97 0.73
C MET A 108 -18.70 -24.51 0.32
N ILE A 109 -19.92 -24.03 0.08
CA ILE A 109 -20.18 -22.62 -0.27
C ILE A 109 -19.73 -21.69 0.86
N ARG A 110 -20.01 -22.06 2.12
CA ARG A 110 -19.63 -21.26 3.29
C ARG A 110 -18.11 -21.24 3.51
N LYS A 111 -17.40 -22.36 3.31
CA LYS A 111 -15.93 -22.42 3.32
C LYS A 111 -15.33 -21.51 2.23
N HIS A 112 -15.88 -21.56 1.02
CA HIS A 112 -15.42 -20.75 -0.09
C HIS A 112 -15.63 -19.24 0.16
N GLN A 113 -16.80 -18.84 0.68
CA GLN A 113 -17.06 -17.46 1.09
C GLN A 113 -16.10 -16.97 2.19
N HIS A 114 -15.78 -17.83 3.17
CA HIS A 114 -14.78 -17.50 4.18
C HIS A 114 -13.38 -17.30 3.59
N GLN A 115 -12.97 -18.12 2.63
CA GLN A 115 -11.68 -17.96 1.96
C GLN A 115 -11.59 -16.65 1.17
N ILE A 116 -12.64 -16.29 0.43
CA ILE A 116 -12.67 -15.00 -0.31
C ILE A 116 -12.68 -13.82 0.66
N LEU A 117 -13.45 -13.90 1.76
CA LEU A 117 -13.46 -12.85 2.78
C LEU A 117 -12.08 -12.71 3.44
N PHE A 118 -11.45 -13.85 3.78
CA PHE A 118 -10.10 -13.87 4.32
C PHE A 118 -9.11 -13.23 3.35
N SER A 119 -9.17 -13.57 2.06
CA SER A 119 -8.37 -12.92 1.03
C SER A 119 -8.57 -11.41 1.06
N GLY A 120 -9.80 -10.90 1.03
CA GLY A 120 -10.07 -9.46 1.06
C GLY A 120 -9.58 -8.75 2.33
N ILE A 121 -9.62 -9.42 3.49
CA ILE A 121 -9.07 -8.89 4.75
C ILE A 121 -7.54 -8.82 4.67
N ILE A 122 -6.89 -9.88 4.17
CA ILE A 122 -5.44 -9.91 3.96
C ILE A 122 -5.01 -8.85 2.95
N THR A 123 -5.77 -8.66 1.85
CA THR A 123 -5.54 -7.59 0.88
C THR A 123 -5.60 -6.22 1.54
N ALA A 124 -6.61 -5.98 2.40
CA ALA A 124 -6.76 -4.72 3.11
C ALA A 124 -5.60 -4.45 4.06
N VAL A 125 -5.14 -5.47 4.79
CA VAL A 125 -3.96 -5.36 5.67
C VAL A 125 -2.70 -5.09 4.86
N GLY A 126 -2.50 -5.81 3.75
CA GLY A 126 -1.42 -5.58 2.81
C GLY A 126 -1.41 -4.13 2.34
N ILE A 127 -2.51 -3.66 1.75
CA ILE A 127 -2.63 -2.28 1.27
C ILE A 127 -2.45 -1.26 2.40
N SER A 128 -2.95 -1.49 3.62
CA SER A 128 -2.61 -0.62 4.76
C SER A 128 -1.11 -0.52 5.01
N LEU A 129 -0.38 -1.63 4.91
CA LEU A 129 1.07 -1.63 5.04
C LEU A 129 1.76 -0.98 3.84
N HIS A 130 1.13 -0.90 2.66
CA HIS A 130 1.61 -0.14 1.49
C HIS A 130 1.43 1.37 1.67
N ASN A 131 0.23 1.77 2.06
CA ASN A 131 -0.23 3.15 2.17
C ASN A 131 0.44 3.89 3.32
N PHE A 132 0.84 3.18 4.38
CA PHE A 132 1.60 3.78 5.48
C PHE A 132 2.93 4.43 4.99
N PRO A 133 3.82 3.69 4.31
CA PRO A 133 4.97 4.24 3.58
C PRO A 133 4.69 5.42 2.66
N GLU A 134 3.60 5.36 1.89
CA GLU A 134 3.22 6.43 0.97
C GLU A 134 2.93 7.72 1.72
N GLY A 135 2.20 7.61 2.84
CA GLY A 135 1.98 8.73 3.76
C GLY A 135 3.28 9.33 4.30
N MET A 136 4.24 8.48 4.67
CA MET A 136 5.58 8.94 5.07
C MET A 136 6.28 9.69 3.94
N ALA A 137 6.17 9.20 2.70
CA ALA A 137 6.75 9.84 1.53
C ALA A 137 6.09 11.19 1.22
N VAL A 138 4.76 11.32 1.36
CA VAL A 138 4.04 12.59 1.20
C VAL A 138 4.53 13.65 2.19
N PHE A 139 4.74 13.27 3.45
CA PHE A 139 5.32 14.18 4.44
C PHE A 139 6.72 14.66 4.01
N LEU A 140 7.62 13.74 3.69
CA LEU A 140 8.99 14.07 3.29
C LEU A 140 9.04 14.89 1.99
N GLY A 141 8.19 14.57 1.02
CA GLY A 141 8.04 15.35 -0.22
C GLY A 141 7.54 16.76 0.05
N SER A 142 6.57 16.92 0.95
CA SER A 142 6.04 18.23 1.35
C SER A 142 7.08 19.09 2.06
N MET A 143 7.98 18.48 2.83
CA MET A 143 9.11 19.17 3.47
C MET A 143 10.13 19.71 2.46
N LYS A 144 10.28 19.08 1.29
CA LYS A 144 11.13 19.59 0.19
C LYS A 144 10.48 20.77 -0.56
N GLY A 145 9.16 20.90 -0.47
CA GLY A 145 8.40 22.01 -1.02
C GLY A 145 7.00 21.60 -1.48
N LEU A 146 6.08 22.57 -1.47
CA LEU A 146 4.66 22.34 -1.80
C LEU A 146 4.47 21.68 -3.17
N ARG A 147 5.23 22.10 -4.19
CA ARG A 147 5.14 21.52 -5.54
C ARG A 147 5.50 20.03 -5.55
N VAL A 148 6.53 19.63 -4.80
CA VAL A 148 6.96 18.23 -4.71
C VAL A 148 5.89 17.42 -3.98
N GLY A 149 5.41 17.91 -2.83
CA GLY A 149 4.33 17.26 -2.08
C GLY A 149 3.05 17.07 -2.89
N VAL A 150 2.60 18.11 -3.62
CA VAL A 150 1.40 18.04 -4.48
C VAL A 150 1.58 17.03 -5.61
N ASN A 151 2.72 17.06 -6.32
CA ASN A 151 2.97 16.12 -7.41
C ASN A 151 2.97 14.67 -6.92
N LEU A 152 3.62 14.40 -5.78
CA LEU A 152 3.67 13.08 -5.18
C LEU A 152 2.28 12.62 -4.71
N ALA A 153 1.54 13.49 -4.03
CA ALA A 153 0.19 13.17 -3.56
C ALA A 153 -0.79 12.90 -4.70
N LEU A 154 -0.69 13.63 -5.81
CA LEU A 154 -1.51 13.35 -7.01
C LEU A 154 -1.17 11.99 -7.63
N ALA A 155 0.12 11.65 -7.68
CA ALA A 155 0.56 10.37 -8.25
C ALA A 155 0.10 9.18 -7.38
N ILE A 156 0.23 9.31 -6.05
CA ILE A 156 -0.29 8.36 -5.07
C ILE A 156 -1.82 8.27 -5.17
N ALA A 157 -2.52 9.41 -5.21
CA ALA A 157 -3.97 9.43 -5.35
C ALA A 157 -4.47 8.70 -6.61
N LEU A 158 -3.71 8.69 -7.70
CA LEU A 158 -4.06 7.92 -8.91
C LEU A 158 -3.76 6.42 -8.76
N HIS A 159 -2.72 6.04 -8.02
CA HIS A 159 -2.39 4.66 -7.68
C HIS A 159 -3.45 4.03 -6.75
N ASN A 160 -3.97 4.82 -5.81
CA ASN A 160 -4.78 4.31 -4.70
C ASN A 160 -6.23 4.00 -5.12
N ILE A 161 -6.70 4.54 -6.25
CA ILE A 161 -8.01 4.17 -6.81
C ILE A 161 -8.04 2.67 -7.22
N PRO A 162 -7.13 2.18 -8.08
CA PRO A 162 -6.95 0.75 -8.35
C PRO A 162 -6.85 -0.14 -7.11
N GLU A 163 -6.07 0.27 -6.10
CA GLU A 163 -5.92 -0.46 -4.84
C GLU A 163 -7.24 -0.57 -4.06
N GLY A 164 -7.97 0.54 -3.97
CA GLY A 164 -9.28 0.57 -3.31
C GLY A 164 -10.27 -0.39 -3.96
N ILE A 165 -10.22 -0.53 -5.28
CA ILE A 165 -11.01 -1.52 -6.03
C ILE A 165 -10.56 -2.93 -5.64
N ALA A 166 -9.25 -3.19 -5.58
CA ALA A 166 -8.69 -4.51 -5.24
C ALA A 166 -9.05 -4.97 -3.81
N VAL A 167 -9.16 -4.05 -2.83
CA VAL A 167 -9.67 -4.37 -1.49
C VAL A 167 -11.17 -4.66 -1.51
N ALA A 168 -11.96 -3.79 -2.14
CA ALA A 168 -13.40 -3.83 -2.04
C ALA A 168 -14.04 -5.03 -2.79
N LEU A 169 -13.44 -5.45 -3.90
CA LEU A 169 -13.98 -6.50 -4.77
C LEU A 169 -14.14 -7.88 -4.09
N PRO A 170 -13.10 -8.49 -3.49
CA PRO A 170 -13.23 -9.78 -2.79
C PRO A 170 -14.17 -9.68 -1.58
N VAL A 171 -14.12 -8.58 -0.82
CA VAL A 171 -15.01 -8.36 0.33
C VAL A 171 -16.46 -8.29 -0.12
N TYR A 172 -16.76 -7.58 -1.21
CA TYR A 172 -18.11 -7.50 -1.75
C TYR A 172 -18.61 -8.85 -2.26
N PHE A 173 -17.76 -9.62 -2.97
CA PHE A 173 -18.16 -10.94 -3.46
C PHE A 173 -18.40 -11.95 -2.34
N ALA A 174 -17.61 -11.90 -1.27
CA ALA A 174 -17.77 -12.79 -0.11
C ALA A 174 -18.97 -12.42 0.76
N THR A 175 -19.18 -11.13 1.05
CA THR A 175 -20.15 -10.66 2.06
C THR A 175 -21.47 -10.19 1.46
N ARG A 176 -21.48 -9.85 0.16
CA ARG A 176 -22.56 -9.14 -0.53
C ARG A 176 -22.92 -7.79 0.10
N SER A 177 -22.10 -7.28 1.02
CA SER A 177 -22.33 -6.03 1.72
C SER A 177 -21.50 -4.91 1.11
N LYS A 178 -22.18 -3.99 0.43
CA LYS A 178 -21.60 -2.76 -0.11
C LYS A 178 -20.89 -1.94 0.98
N TRP A 179 -21.49 -1.85 2.17
CA TRP A 179 -20.93 -1.11 3.28
C TRP A 179 -19.64 -1.74 3.83
N GLN A 180 -19.56 -3.06 3.92
CA GLN A 180 -18.35 -3.74 4.40
C GLN A 180 -17.18 -3.54 3.43
N ALA A 181 -17.44 -3.65 2.12
CA ALA A 181 -16.44 -3.44 1.08
C ALA A 181 -15.88 -2.00 1.10
N PHE A 182 -16.77 -0.99 1.13
CA PHE A 182 -16.37 0.41 1.22
C PHE A 182 -15.62 0.70 2.52
N LYS A 183 -16.15 0.24 3.66
CA LYS A 183 -15.54 0.46 4.97
C LYS A 183 -14.11 -0.09 5.03
N LEU A 184 -13.88 -1.29 4.49
CA LEU A 184 -12.55 -1.89 4.55
C LEU A 184 -11.54 -1.14 3.66
N ALA A 185 -11.94 -0.72 2.46
CA ALA A 185 -11.10 0.11 1.59
C ALA A 185 -10.81 1.50 2.19
N THR A 186 -11.79 2.12 2.86
CA THR A 186 -11.57 3.38 3.57
C THR A 186 -10.64 3.22 4.76
N LEU A 187 -10.81 2.15 5.55
CA LEU A 187 -9.93 1.86 6.67
C LEU A 187 -8.49 1.62 6.21
N SER A 188 -8.28 0.98 5.05
CA SER A 188 -6.94 0.79 4.53
C SER A 188 -6.29 2.09 4.08
N GLY A 189 -7.04 2.99 3.42
CA GLY A 189 -6.56 4.31 3.01
C GLY A 189 -6.17 5.23 4.17
N PHE A 190 -6.73 5.05 5.37
CA PHE A 190 -6.31 5.83 6.55
C PHE A 190 -4.88 5.52 7.02
N ALA A 191 -4.22 4.50 6.48
CA ALA A 191 -2.81 4.25 6.77
C ALA A 191 -1.88 5.39 6.29
N GLU A 192 -2.23 6.10 5.21
CA GLU A 192 -1.46 7.26 4.72
C GLU A 192 -1.36 8.42 5.74
N PRO A 193 -2.47 9.00 6.23
CA PRO A 193 -2.37 10.05 7.25
C PRO A 193 -1.73 9.54 8.55
N LEU A 194 -1.85 8.25 8.88
CA LEU A 194 -1.11 7.66 10.01
C LEU A 194 0.40 7.66 9.76
N GLY A 195 0.85 7.39 8.54
CA GLY A 195 2.25 7.51 8.13
C GLY A 195 2.79 8.93 8.28
N VAL A 196 2.00 9.94 7.90
CA VAL A 196 2.34 11.36 8.12
C VAL A 196 2.48 11.67 9.61
N ILE A 197 1.49 11.27 10.44
CA ILE A 197 1.50 11.50 11.89
C ILE A 197 2.74 10.85 12.52
N PHE A 198 3.05 9.62 12.11
CA PHE A 198 4.20 8.87 12.61
C PHE A 198 5.51 9.63 12.38
N VAL A 199 5.75 10.10 11.14
CA VAL A 199 6.96 10.87 10.82
C VAL A 199 6.94 12.22 11.53
N ALA A 200 5.80 12.91 11.58
CA ALA A 200 5.68 14.18 12.30
C ALA A 200 5.99 14.05 13.81
N TYR A 201 5.63 12.93 14.43
CA TYR A 201 5.87 12.66 15.85
C TYR A 201 7.29 12.17 16.16
N LEU A 202 7.90 11.37 15.26
CA LEU A 202 9.28 10.92 15.43
C LEU A 202 10.31 12.01 15.08
N PHE A 203 9.94 12.94 14.21
CA PHE A 203 10.80 14.05 13.77
C PHE A 203 10.19 15.42 14.09
N PRO A 204 9.86 15.72 15.35
CA PRO A 204 9.41 17.05 15.74
C PRO A 204 10.61 17.99 15.65
N SER A 205 10.49 19.08 14.89
CA SER A 205 11.54 20.10 14.73
C SER A 205 11.98 20.81 16.01
N SER A 206 11.42 20.45 17.17
CA SER A 206 11.81 20.93 18.48
C SER A 206 12.99 20.16 19.09
N LEU A 207 13.46 19.07 18.48
CA LEU A 207 14.72 18.42 18.86
C LEU A 207 15.92 19.23 18.37
N SER A 208 16.79 19.64 19.29
CA SER A 208 18.04 20.34 18.97
C SER A 208 18.83 19.56 17.90
N PRO A 209 19.34 20.23 16.85
CA PRO A 209 20.14 19.59 15.80
C PRO A 209 21.24 18.69 16.35
N GLU A 210 21.88 19.06 17.47
CA GLU A 210 22.98 18.28 18.07
C GLU A 210 22.54 16.96 18.73
N ILE A 211 21.34 16.90 19.34
CA ILE A 211 20.79 15.65 19.90
C ILE A 211 20.28 14.76 18.76
N LEU A 212 19.73 15.35 17.70
CA LEU A 212 19.28 14.64 16.49
C LEU A 212 20.44 14.09 15.65
N GLU A 213 21.57 14.80 15.63
CA GLU A 213 22.84 14.34 15.04
C GLU A 213 23.59 13.35 15.94
N GLY A 214 23.54 13.53 17.26
CA GLY A 214 24.25 12.73 18.25
C GLY A 214 23.62 11.37 18.54
N LEU A 215 22.29 11.23 18.51
CA LEU A 215 21.63 9.93 18.72
C LEU A 215 21.60 9.03 17.48
N LEU A 216 21.63 9.60 16.26
CA LEU A 216 21.30 8.88 15.02
C LEU A 216 22.05 9.34 13.75
N GLY A 217 23.13 10.14 13.85
CA GLY A 217 24.08 10.37 12.75
C GLY A 217 23.49 10.97 11.46
N SER A 218 23.48 12.30 11.39
CA SER A 218 23.17 13.16 10.22
C SER A 218 21.73 13.08 9.67
N GLY A 219 20.93 14.11 9.95
CA GLY A 219 19.49 14.22 9.67
C GLY A 219 19.04 14.09 8.20
N HIS A 220 19.95 14.15 7.23
CA HIS A 220 19.62 13.87 5.81
C HIS A 220 19.45 12.36 5.52
N LYS A 221 19.98 11.47 6.39
CA LYS A 221 19.91 10.01 6.22
C LYS A 221 18.60 9.39 6.75
N GLN A 222 17.87 10.10 7.60
CA GLN A 222 16.71 9.58 8.34
C GLN A 222 15.43 9.55 7.49
N ALA A 223 15.19 10.58 6.67
CA ALA A 223 14.14 10.58 5.66
C ALA A 223 14.31 9.42 4.67
N VAL A 224 15.57 9.14 4.31
CA VAL A 224 15.91 8.05 3.40
C VAL A 224 15.72 6.69 4.07
N GLN A 225 16.10 6.52 5.34
CA GLN A 225 15.81 5.30 6.12
C GLN A 225 14.31 5.05 6.31
N ALA A 226 13.53 6.10 6.60
CA ALA A 226 12.06 6.04 6.66
C ALA A 226 11.46 5.62 5.31
N VAL A 227 11.99 6.12 4.19
CA VAL A 227 11.61 5.66 2.84
C VAL A 227 12.07 4.23 2.58
N PHE A 228 13.20 3.76 3.11
CA PHE A 228 13.63 2.36 2.95
C PHE A 228 12.80 1.37 3.77
N VAL A 229 12.50 1.70 5.03
CA VAL A 229 11.52 0.94 5.83
C VAL A 229 10.15 1.00 5.16
N GLY A 230 9.80 2.17 4.61
CA GLY A 230 8.61 2.37 3.82
C GLY A 230 8.55 1.43 2.62
N MET A 231 9.56 1.45 1.75
CA MET A 231 9.66 0.60 0.57
C MET A 231 9.69 -0.89 0.93
N ALA A 232 10.25 -1.27 2.09
CA ALA A 232 10.18 -2.64 2.59
C ALA A 232 8.75 -3.08 2.94
N LEU A 233 7.97 -2.22 3.61
CA LEU A 233 6.54 -2.46 3.89
C LEU A 233 5.70 -2.42 2.60
N MET A 234 6.04 -1.52 1.68
CA MET A 234 5.43 -1.33 0.36
C MET A 234 5.67 -2.52 -0.56
N SER A 235 6.81 -3.20 -0.40
CA SER A 235 7.07 -4.44 -1.09
C SER A 235 6.29 -5.59 -0.42
N ALA A 236 6.27 -5.66 0.92
CA ALA A 236 5.50 -6.66 1.69
C ALA A 236 4.03 -6.71 1.27
N SER A 237 3.44 -5.57 0.99
CA SER A 237 2.06 -5.42 0.54
C SER A 237 1.76 -5.86 -0.88
N LEU A 238 2.69 -5.70 -1.83
CA LEU A 238 2.50 -6.18 -3.21
C LEU A 238 2.43 -7.71 -3.27
N TYR A 239 3.19 -8.39 -2.41
CA TYR A 239 3.07 -9.86 -2.25
C TYR A 239 1.70 -10.26 -1.67
N PHE A 240 1.20 -9.53 -0.66
CA PHE A 240 -0.16 -9.76 -0.15
C PHE A 240 -1.23 -9.54 -1.22
N LEU A 241 -1.03 -8.59 -2.14
CA LEU A 241 -1.95 -8.31 -3.24
C LEU A 241 -1.94 -9.42 -4.31
N GLU A 242 -0.75 -9.90 -4.70
CA GLU A 242 -0.56 -10.98 -5.67
C GLU A 242 -1.17 -12.30 -5.17
N ILE A 243 -0.98 -12.60 -3.89
CA ILE A 243 -1.58 -13.74 -3.21
C ILE A 243 -3.12 -13.67 -3.14
N SER A 244 -3.69 -12.47 -3.03
CA SER A 244 -5.12 -12.30 -2.83
C SER A 244 -5.97 -12.48 -4.08
N LEU A 245 -5.35 -12.44 -5.26
CA LEU A 245 -6.02 -12.60 -6.56
C LEU A 245 -6.06 -14.10 -6.94
N PRO A 246 -7.24 -14.71 -7.17
CA PRO A 246 -7.31 -16.12 -7.55
C PRO A 246 -6.64 -16.39 -8.91
N GLU A 247 -5.91 -17.51 -9.02
CA GLU A 247 -5.25 -17.96 -10.26
C GLU A 247 -6.21 -18.25 -11.42
N GLU A 248 -7.52 -18.43 -11.17
CA GLU A 248 -8.53 -18.52 -12.25
C GLU A 248 -8.70 -17.21 -13.04
N MET A 249 -7.88 -16.19 -12.75
CA MET A 249 -7.87 -14.87 -13.37
C MET A 249 -6.58 -14.55 -14.11
N SER A 250 -5.60 -15.46 -14.14
CA SER A 250 -4.52 -15.43 -15.12
C SER A 250 -4.99 -16.14 -16.40
N MET A 251 -5.38 -15.36 -17.41
CA MET A 251 -5.34 -15.84 -18.79
C MET A 251 -3.90 -15.82 -19.30
#